data_AF-A0A9D8EQW6-F1
#
_entry.id   AF-A0A9D8EQW6-F1
#
_cell.length_a   1.000
_cell.length_b   1.000
_cell.length_c   1.000
_cell.angle_alpha   90.00
_cell.angle_beta   90.00
_cell.angle_gamma   90.00
#
_symmetry.space_group_name_H-M   'P 1'
#
loop_
_entity.id
_entity.type
_entity.pdbx_description
1 polymer ?
#
loop_
_entity_poly.entity_id
_entity_poly.type
_entity_poly.pdbx_seq_one_letter_code
_entity_poly.pdbx_strand_id
1 'polypeptide(L)' 'MKYLVHWKMRPAPAKEVLKLLDTDLKFCLNEMKEKRLLSSYAIAGRAEGFELFEVKNHEEIHKIIANA' A
#
# COMPACT_ATOMS: atom_id res chain seq x y z
N MET A 1 7.88 5.03 -14.48
CA MET A 1 6.44 4.89 -14.79
C MET A 1 5.66 5.16 -13.52
N LYS A 2 4.52 5.85 -13.59
CA LYS A 2 3.72 6.19 -12.40
C LYS A 2 2.42 5.39 -12.38
N TYR A 3 2.08 4.83 -11.23
CA TYR A 3 0.85 4.05 -11.02
C TYR A 3 0.08 4.63 -9.83
N LEU A 4 -1.20 4.91 -10.05
CA LEU A 4 -2.14 5.17 -8.97
C LEU A 4 -2.85 3.86 -8.63
N VAL A 5 -2.64 3.35 -7.42
CA VAL A 5 -3.22 2.11 -6.93
C VAL A 5 -4.32 2.45 -5.93
N HIS A 6 -5.54 1.99 -6.17
CA HIS A 6 -6.62 1.99 -5.18
C HIS A 6 -6.62 0.65 -4.47
N TRP A 7 -6.46 0.67 -3.15
CA TRP A 7 -6.54 -0.53 -2.31
C TRP A 7 -7.79 -0.47 -1.43
N LYS A 8 -8.36 -1.64 -1.16
CA LYS A 8 -9.53 -1.80 -0.30
C LYS A 8 -9.40 -3.08 0.50
N MET A 9 -9.43 -2.96 1.83
CA MET A 9 -9.44 -4.11 2.71
C MET A 9 -10.76 -4.86 2.59
N ARG A 10 -10.69 -6.19 2.66
CA ARG A 10 -11.89 -7.00 2.85
C ARG A 10 -12.45 -6.72 4.25
N PRO A 11 -13.78 -6.81 4.45
CA PRO A 11 -14.36 -6.70 5.77
C PRO A 11 -13.70 -7.69 6.73
N ALA A 12 -13.14 -7.18 7.82
CA ALA A 12 -12.51 -7.97 8.87
C ALA A 12 -12.78 -7.30 10.24
N PRO A 13 -12.77 -8.07 11.34
CA PRO A 13 -12.87 -7.50 12.68
C PRO A 13 -11.76 -6.48 12.93
N ALA A 14 -12.08 -5.35 13.58
CA ALA A 14 -11.11 -4.28 13.85
C ALA A 14 -9.85 -4.78 14.59
N LYS A 15 -10.01 -5.76 15.50
CA LYS A 15 -8.91 -6.39 16.24
C LYS A 15 -7.92 -7.13 15.32
N GLU A 16 -8.37 -7.67 14.19
CA GLU A 16 -7.51 -8.35 13.21
C GLU A 16 -6.81 -7.34 12.32
N VAL A 17 -7.52 -6.30 11.87
CA VAL A 17 -6.94 -5.18 11.10
C VAL A 17 -5.80 -4.50 11.89
N LEU A 18 -6.00 -4.23 13.17
CA LEU A 18 -4.97 -3.61 14.01
C LEU A 18 -3.69 -4.46 14.15
N LYS A 19 -3.77 -5.79 13.99
CA LYS A 19 -2.58 -6.65 14.00
C LYS A 19 -1.75 -6.53 12.72
N LEU A 20 -2.38 -6.13 11.61
CA LEU A 20 -1.73 -5.95 10.31
C LEU A 20 -1.10 -4.57 10.17
N LEU A 21 -1.50 -3.61 11.02
CA LEU A 21 -1.04 -2.22 10.97
C LEU A 21 0.50 -2.11 10.96
N ASP A 22 1.19 -2.88 11.79
CA ASP A 22 2.66 -2.88 11.85
C ASP A 22 3.29 -3.40 10.56
N THR A 23 2.68 -4.40 9.93
CA THR A 23 3.12 -4.97 8.65
C THR A 23 2.91 -3.94 7.53
N ASP A 24 1.72 -3.35 7.44
CA ASP A 24 1.37 -2.35 6.42
C ASP A 24 2.27 -1.10 6.52
N LEU A 25 2.51 -0.61 7.74
CA LEU A 25 3.40 0.53 7.98
C LEU A 25 4.84 0.20 7.58
N LYS A 26 5.34 -1.00 7.89
CA LYS A 26 6.69 -1.42 7.47
C LYS A 26 6.81 -1.52 5.96
N PHE A 27 5.80 -2.07 5.28
CA PHE A 27 5.75 -2.10 3.82
C PHE A 27 5.83 -0.69 3.24
N CYS A 28 4.95 0.22 3.66
CA CYS A 28 4.93 1.59 3.17
C CYS A 28 6.27 2.32 3.41
N LEU A 29 6.83 2.19 4.62
CA LEU A 29 8.10 2.82 4.96
C LEU A 29 9.26 2.29 4.13
N ASN A 30 9.29 0.98 3.83
CA ASN A 30 10.31 0.39 2.98
C ASN A 30 10.20 0.88 1.53
N GLU A 31 8.99 0.88 0.96
CA GLU A 31 8.78 1.36 -0.40
C GLU A 31 9.05 2.87 -0.55
N MET A 32 8.80 3.66 0.50
CA MET A 32 9.16 5.09 0.53
C MET A 32 10.69 5.29 0.60
N LYS A 33 11.40 4.51 1.42
CA LYS A 33 12.88 4.58 1.50
C LYS A 33 13.54 4.25 0.17
N GLU A 34 12.96 3.29 -0.54
CA GLU A 34 13.38 2.87 -1.87
C GLU A 34 12.95 3.85 -2.98
N LYS A 35 12.26 4.95 -2.60
CA LYS A 35 11.71 5.97 -3.50
C LYS A 35 10.74 5.42 -4.54
N ARG A 36 10.16 4.24 -4.29
CA ARG A 36 9.15 3.61 -5.14
C ARG A 36 7.75 4.06 -4.76
N LEU A 37 7.46 4.25 -3.47
CA LEU A 37 6.21 4.84 -3.00
C LEU A 37 6.37 6.35 -2.81
N LEU A 38 5.66 7.14 -3.60
CA LEU A 38 5.71 8.60 -3.55
C LEU A 38 4.75 9.18 -2.50
N SER A 39 3.59 8.54 -2.32
CA SER A 39 2.59 8.96 -1.34
C SER A 39 1.59 7.84 -1.05
N SER A 40 1.11 7.76 0.19
CA SER A 40 0.02 6.86 0.60
C SER A 40 -1.04 7.65 1.36
N TYR A 41 -2.31 7.44 1.01
CA TYR A 41 -3.48 8.10 1.57
C TYR A 41 -4.51 7.07 2.00
N ALA A 42 -5.04 7.20 3.22
CA ALA A 42 -6.20 6.45 3.68
C ALA A 42 -7.46 7.34 3.63
N ILE A 43 -8.60 6.78 3.22
CA ILE A 43 -9.89 7.49 3.27
C ILE A 43 -10.42 7.45 4.70
N ALA A 44 -10.65 8.62 5.29
CA ALA A 44 -11.16 8.72 6.66
C ALA A 44 -12.46 7.93 6.85
N GLY A 45 -12.51 7.09 7.90
CA GLY A 45 -13.66 6.24 8.20
C GLY A 45 -13.85 5.04 7.27
N ARG A 46 -12.91 4.76 6.38
CA ARG A 46 -12.96 3.59 5.49
C ARG A 46 -11.65 2.80 5.53
N ALA A 47 -11.76 1.49 5.35
CA ALA A 47 -10.61 0.60 5.20
C ALA A 47 -10.19 0.54 3.71
N GLU A 48 -9.97 1.68 3.09
CA GLU A 48 -9.56 1.83 1.69
C GLU A 48 -8.74 3.11 1.48
N GLY A 49 -7.96 3.16 0.41
CA GLY A 49 -7.05 4.27 0.18
C GLY A 49 -6.33 4.23 -1.17
N PHE A 50 -5.44 5.19 -1.37
CA PHE A 50 -4.70 5.37 -2.62
C PHE A 50 -3.20 5.44 -2.36
N GLU A 51 -2.45 4.82 -3.25
CA GLU A 51 -0.99 4.85 -3.26
C GLU A 51 -0.48 5.27 -4.63
N LEU A 52 0.52 6.15 -4.64
CA LEU A 52 1.19 6.58 -5.86
C LEU A 52 2.58 5.97 -5.91
N PHE A 53 2.79 5.06 -6.85
CA PHE A 53 4.09 4.43 -7.07
C PHE A 53 4.81 4.99 -8.28
N GLU A 54 6.13 5.06 -8.21
CA GLU A 54 7.04 5.30 -9.31
C GLU A 54 8.01 4.13 -9.46
N VAL A 55 7.84 3.36 -10.53
CA VAL A 55 8.60 2.12 -10.80
C VAL A 55 9.16 2.11 -12.22
N LYS A 56 10.10 1.20 -12.52
CA LYS A 56 10.76 1.11 -13.83
C LYS A 56 9.87 0.45 -14.88
N ASN A 57 9.08 -0.56 -14.51
CA ASN A 57 8.26 -1.35 -15.44
C ASN A 57 7.01 -1.94 -14.77
N HIS A 58 6.15 -2.59 -15.57
CA HIS A 58 4.92 -3.24 -15.09
C HIS A 58 5.19 -4.45 -14.17
N GLU A 59 6.29 -5.17 -14.39
CA GLU A 59 6.62 -6.35 -13.59
C GLU A 59 6.99 -5.97 -12.15
N GLU A 60 7.65 -4.83 -11.96
CA GLU A 60 8.02 -4.29 -10.66
C GLU A 60 6.78 -3.91 -9.84
N ILE A 61 5.81 -3.19 -10.41
CA ILE A 61 4.57 -2.87 -9.68
C ILE A 61 3.77 -4.14 -9.35
N HIS A 62 3.75 -5.14 -10.24
CA HIS A 62 3.10 -6.42 -9.97
C HIS A 62 3.73 -7.13 -8.77
N LYS A 63 5.07 -7.17 -8.69
CA LYS A 63 5.80 -7.77 -7.56
C LYS A 63 5.53 -7.02 -6.25
N ILE A 64 5.46 -5.69 -6.29
CA ILE A 64 5.15 -4.88 -5.11
C ILE A 64 3.74 -5.24 -4.59
N ILE A 65 2.73 -5.24 -5.45
CA ILE A 65 1.34 -5.51 -5.05
C ILE A 65 1.16 -6.98 -4.62
N ALA A 66 1.82 -7.93 -5.26
CA ALA A 66 1.71 -9.35 -4.92
C ALA A 66 2.37 -9.72 -3.58
N ASN A 67 3.36 -8.92 -3.15
CA ASN A 67 4.09 -9.11 -1.89
C ASN A 67 3.59 -8.20 -0.75
N ALA A 68 2.60 -7.35 -1.03
CA ALA A 68 1.98 -6.45 -0.06
C ALA A 68 1.08 -7.20 0.92
#